data_AF-A0A979FQA5-F1
#
_entry.id   AF-A0A979FQA5-F1
#
_cell.length_a   1.000
_cell.length_b   1.000
_cell.length_c   1.000
_cell.angle_alpha   90.00
_cell.angle_beta   90.00
_cell.angle_gamma   90.00
#
_symmetry.space_group_name_H-M   'P 1'
#
loop_
_entity.id
_entity.type
_entity.pdbx_description
1 polymer ?
#
loop_
_entity_poly.entity_id
_entity_poly.type
_entity_poly.pdbx_seq_one_letter_code
_entity_poly.pdbx_strand_id
1 'polypeptide(L)'
;MTRMKYYSCAIACWALLAVVGRATPAKIEGLEQTQEIDDVDDRDPRLPRTCELSTDINGTSFQNPGYPSATSIPTGACRHKVYPVNDNICQIRLDLKDFILAQPNAEGVCAADFMQISGAMTKIPQICGVNSGQHLYLDVTPDFGSVTINVDTSAPGAKWSISVAQIECNSQYRAPAGCLQYFTNTYGTIKSFNYDATNFSPYTPPTATTQLANQAYGVCIKPQSGFCSVAYTKTSVVANDYTFSMTGDASIFPPGGPLPGYAGSADCTTDYVMIPGGTLMDTNYAVISADRYCGTNFPSKVESSIQPFALYVVTDDTETNYADTALLDGPNVGFSIDYRMQSC
;
A
#
# COMPACT_ATOMS: atom_id res chain seq x y z
N MET A 1 -16.37 -6.84 31.71
CA MET A 1 -17.40 -6.18 30.87
C MET A 1 -17.58 -4.77 31.38
N THR A 2 -16.81 -3.84 30.83
CA THR A 2 -16.90 -2.41 31.21
C THR A 2 -17.77 -1.75 30.15
N ARG A 3 -18.98 -1.33 30.53
CA ARG A 3 -19.94 -0.68 29.63
C ARG A 3 -19.50 0.77 29.38
N MET A 4 -19.23 1.14 28.14
CA MET A 4 -19.02 2.53 27.75
C MET A 4 -20.34 3.08 27.19
N LYS A 5 -20.79 4.22 27.71
CA LYS A 5 -22.04 4.86 27.28
C LYS A 5 -21.74 5.82 26.14
N TYR A 6 -22.30 5.56 24.96
CA TYR A 6 -22.28 6.51 23.84
C TYR A 6 -23.57 7.33 23.84
N TYR A 7 -23.43 8.65 23.64
CA TYR A 7 -24.54 9.59 23.54
C TYR A 7 -24.60 10.14 22.11
N SER A 8 -25.69 9.88 21.41
CA SER A 8 -26.00 10.44 20.09
C SER A 8 -26.95 11.63 20.27
N CYS A 9 -26.58 12.80 19.73
CA CYS A 9 -27.44 13.97 19.70
C CYS A 9 -28.21 14.00 18.37
N ALA A 10 -29.47 13.60 18.37
CA ALA A 10 -30.33 13.69 17.19
C ALA A 10 -30.75 15.15 16.97
N ILE A 11 -30.12 15.84 16.01
CA ILE A 11 -30.55 17.17 15.57
C ILE A 11 -31.80 17.01 14.71
N ALA A 12 -32.98 17.25 15.30
CA ALA A 12 -34.22 17.34 14.55
C ALA A 12 -34.17 18.53 13.59
N CYS A 13 -34.28 18.26 12.30
CA CYS A 13 -34.33 19.25 11.22
C CYS A 13 -35.52 20.20 11.43
N TRP A 14 -35.27 21.52 11.42
CA TRP A 14 -36.22 22.62 11.63
C TRP A 14 -37.35 22.73 10.58
N ALA A 15 -37.52 21.77 9.68
CA ALA A 15 -38.50 21.82 8.60
C ALA A 15 -39.93 21.39 8.99
N LEU A 16 -40.16 20.80 10.18
CA LEU A 16 -41.50 20.33 10.60
C LEU A 16 -42.32 21.33 11.44
N LEU A 17 -41.77 22.50 11.80
CA LEU A 17 -42.45 23.46 12.69
C LEU A 17 -43.49 24.36 12.01
N ALA A 18 -43.76 24.19 10.71
CA ALA A 18 -44.75 25.01 10.00
C ALA A 18 -46.20 24.49 10.08
N VAL A 19 -46.46 23.31 10.68
CA VAL A 19 -47.78 22.66 10.62
C VAL A 19 -48.50 22.54 11.98
N VAL A 20 -47.83 22.78 13.12
CA VAL A 20 -48.47 22.71 14.44
C VAL A 20 -48.04 23.90 15.28
N GLY A 21 -49.02 24.73 15.68
CA GLY A 21 -48.80 26.00 16.38
C GLY A 21 -47.94 25.91 17.65
N ARG A 22 -47.39 27.08 18.01
CA ARG A 22 -46.50 27.40 19.16
C ARG A 22 -46.33 26.26 20.18
N ALA A 23 -45.17 25.61 20.13
CA ALA A 23 -44.73 24.67 21.15
C ALA A 23 -44.39 25.42 22.46
N THR A 24 -44.88 24.93 23.59
CA THR A 24 -44.49 25.37 24.94
C THR A 24 -43.21 24.64 25.39
N PRO A 25 -42.43 25.17 26.36
CA PRO A 25 -41.18 24.56 26.82
C PRO A 25 -41.33 23.07 27.25
N ALA A 26 -42.44 22.71 27.86
CA ALA A 26 -42.76 21.33 28.26
C ALA A 26 -42.96 20.36 27.09
N LYS A 27 -43.17 20.85 25.86
CA LYS A 27 -43.36 20.02 24.66
C LYS A 27 -42.02 19.69 23.97
N ILE A 28 -40.95 20.39 24.34
CA ILE A 28 -39.58 20.19 23.83
C ILE A 28 -38.86 19.12 24.68
N GLU A 29 -39.10 19.08 26.00
CA GLU A 29 -38.55 18.05 26.90
C GLU A 29 -39.04 16.62 26.59
N GLY A 30 -40.15 16.47 25.85
CA GLY A 30 -40.64 15.17 25.36
C GLY A 30 -39.97 14.67 24.07
N LEU A 31 -39.17 15.49 23.40
CA LEU A 31 -38.48 15.16 22.14
C LEU A 31 -36.97 14.89 22.34
N GLU A 32 -36.42 15.21 23.52
CA GLU A 32 -35.08 14.80 23.96
C GLU A 32 -35.11 13.45 24.70
N GLN A 33 -35.80 12.45 24.15
CA GLN A 33 -35.53 11.08 24.58
C GLN A 33 -34.18 10.65 24.02
N THR A 34 -33.16 10.73 24.88
CA THR A 34 -31.93 9.96 24.73
C THR A 34 -32.34 8.49 24.71
N GLN A 35 -32.47 7.92 23.52
CA GLN A 35 -32.67 6.49 23.36
C GLN A 35 -31.34 5.82 23.72
N GLU A 36 -31.30 5.16 24.88
CA GLU A 36 -30.23 4.22 25.23
C GLU A 36 -30.27 3.10 24.17
N ILE A 37 -29.27 3.06 23.29
CA ILE A 37 -29.14 1.96 22.34
C ILE A 37 -28.60 0.79 23.15
N ASP A 38 -29.50 -0.06 23.64
CA ASP A 38 -29.15 -1.35 24.20
C ASP A 38 -28.55 -2.25 23.09
N ASP A 39 -27.43 -2.90 23.42
CA ASP A 39 -26.74 -3.96 22.67
C ASP A 39 -26.00 -3.61 21.36
N VAL A 40 -25.17 -2.56 21.34
CA VAL A 40 -24.02 -2.58 20.41
C VAL A 40 -22.97 -3.51 21.01
N ASP A 41 -22.82 -4.71 20.45
CA ASP A 41 -21.67 -5.57 20.75
C ASP A 41 -20.42 -4.87 20.24
N ASP A 42 -19.72 -4.16 21.12
CA ASP A 42 -18.44 -3.52 20.82
C ASP A 42 -17.40 -4.52 20.31
N ARG A 43 -17.64 -5.84 20.38
CA ARG A 43 -16.81 -6.88 19.78
C ARG A 43 -17.27 -7.38 18.41
N ASP A 44 -18.28 -6.76 17.80
CA ASP A 44 -18.65 -7.09 16.42
C ASP A 44 -17.51 -6.70 15.46
N PRO A 45 -16.91 -7.66 14.72
CA PRO A 45 -15.83 -7.38 13.76
C PRO A 45 -16.27 -6.45 12.62
N ARG A 46 -17.59 -6.30 12.39
CA ARG A 46 -18.16 -5.41 11.36
C ARG A 46 -18.16 -3.95 11.80
N LEU A 47 -17.97 -3.65 13.09
CA LEU A 47 -17.87 -2.28 13.56
C LEU A 47 -16.47 -1.73 13.23
N PRO A 48 -16.38 -0.66 12.41
CA PRO A 48 -15.09 -0.07 12.09
C PRO A 48 -14.48 0.59 13.33
N ARG A 49 -13.16 0.57 13.41
CA ARG A 49 -12.38 1.31 14.40
C ARG A 49 -11.81 2.56 13.74
N THR A 50 -11.76 3.63 14.52
CA THR A 50 -11.18 4.91 14.15
C THR A 50 -9.95 5.20 15.01
N CYS A 51 -9.51 6.46 15.03
CA CYS A 51 -8.30 6.90 15.72
C CYS A 51 -8.29 6.60 17.22
N GLU A 52 -7.11 6.28 17.72
CA GLU A 52 -6.76 5.95 19.11
C GLU A 52 -7.48 4.71 19.70
N LEU A 53 -8.25 3.99 18.89
CA LEU A 53 -8.86 2.73 19.29
C LEU A 53 -7.89 1.56 19.13
N SER A 54 -8.21 0.47 19.82
CA SER A 54 -7.49 -0.79 19.71
C SER A 54 -8.43 -1.94 19.36
N THR A 55 -7.87 -3.05 18.89
CA THR A 55 -8.62 -4.27 18.60
C THR A 55 -7.80 -5.51 18.95
N ASP A 56 -8.46 -6.51 19.52
CA ASP A 56 -8.02 -7.90 19.63
C ASP A 56 -8.88 -8.83 18.75
N ILE A 57 -9.71 -8.25 17.87
CA ILE A 57 -10.68 -8.98 17.05
C ILE A 57 -10.15 -9.12 15.63
N ASN A 58 -10.11 -10.37 15.16
CA ASN A 58 -9.71 -10.67 13.79
C ASN A 58 -10.74 -10.16 12.77
N GLY A 59 -10.28 -9.58 11.66
CA GLY A 59 -11.14 -9.02 10.61
C GLY A 59 -11.60 -7.58 10.84
N THR A 60 -11.06 -6.90 11.86
CA THR A 60 -11.39 -5.50 12.16
C THR A 60 -11.04 -4.58 10.98
N SER A 61 -11.88 -3.59 10.71
CA SER A 61 -11.58 -2.52 9.75
C SER A 61 -11.13 -1.25 10.48
N PHE A 62 -9.97 -0.70 10.13
CA PHE A 62 -9.49 0.60 10.58
C PHE A 62 -9.75 1.65 9.50
N GLN A 63 -10.56 2.66 9.83
CA GLN A 63 -11.10 3.62 8.87
C GLN A 63 -10.88 5.06 9.34
N ASN A 64 -10.83 5.99 8.38
CA ASN A 64 -10.79 7.40 8.71
C ASN A 64 -12.08 7.86 9.40
N PRO A 65 -12.02 8.86 10.30
CA PRO A 65 -13.22 9.50 10.83
C PRO A 65 -14.11 10.00 9.68
N GLY A 66 -15.37 9.58 9.66
CA GLY A 66 -16.34 9.95 8.62
C GLY A 66 -16.29 9.12 7.33
N TYR A 67 -15.53 8.01 7.28
CA TYR A 67 -15.58 7.04 6.17
C TYR A 67 -17.05 6.63 5.89
N PRO A 68 -17.50 6.50 4.61
CA PRO A 68 -16.72 6.42 3.37
C PRO A 68 -16.26 7.73 2.75
N SER A 69 -16.54 8.87 3.38
CA SER A 69 -16.06 10.18 2.92
C SER A 69 -14.59 10.38 3.25
N ALA A 70 -13.90 11.21 2.46
CA ALA A 70 -12.57 11.69 2.83
C ALA A 70 -12.64 12.60 4.07
N THR A 71 -11.52 12.75 4.78
CA THR A 71 -11.42 13.62 5.95
C THR A 71 -11.67 15.08 5.57
N SER A 72 -12.52 15.76 6.34
CA SER A 72 -12.79 17.20 6.18
C SER A 72 -11.81 18.09 6.95
N ILE A 73 -11.06 17.51 7.88
CA ILE A 73 -10.01 18.12 8.68
C ILE A 73 -8.83 17.14 8.75
N PRO A 74 -7.59 17.63 8.90
CA PRO A 74 -6.46 16.74 9.18
C PRO A 74 -6.68 16.00 10.50
N THR A 75 -6.38 14.71 10.53
CA THR A 75 -6.44 13.91 11.77
C THR A 75 -5.19 14.05 12.64
N GLY A 76 -4.08 14.58 12.10
CA GLY A 76 -2.76 14.38 12.67
C GLY A 76 -2.48 12.88 12.81
N ALA A 77 -1.71 12.49 13.82
CA ALA A 77 -1.42 11.10 14.14
C ALA A 77 -2.67 10.32 14.59
N CYS A 78 -3.27 9.57 13.66
CA CYS A 78 -4.38 8.66 13.93
C CYS A 78 -3.86 7.23 14.12
N ARG A 79 -3.77 6.78 15.38
CA ARG A 79 -3.18 5.47 15.71
C ARG A 79 -4.23 4.41 15.94
N HIS A 80 -4.00 3.21 15.44
CA HIS A 80 -4.77 2.02 15.75
C HIS A 80 -3.86 0.92 16.27
N LYS A 81 -4.16 0.38 17.46
CA LYS A 81 -3.39 -0.70 18.07
C LYS A 81 -4.06 -2.06 17.85
N VAL A 82 -3.33 -3.00 17.30
CA VAL A 82 -3.74 -4.39 17.12
C VAL A 82 -3.07 -5.23 18.19
N TYR A 83 -3.86 -5.95 18.96
CA TYR A 83 -3.45 -6.94 19.96
C TYR A 83 -3.70 -8.35 19.42
N PRO A 84 -2.92 -9.35 19.83
CA PRO A 84 -3.14 -10.74 19.44
C PRO A 84 -4.54 -11.22 19.83
N VAL A 85 -5.26 -11.85 18.91
CA VAL A 85 -6.55 -12.51 19.20
C VAL A 85 -6.35 -13.80 20.02
N ASN A 86 -5.19 -14.44 19.88
CA ASN A 86 -4.74 -15.59 20.67
C ASN A 86 -3.20 -15.67 20.67
N ASP A 87 -2.65 -16.64 21.39
CA ASP A 87 -1.20 -16.84 21.55
C ASP A 87 -0.49 -17.43 20.33
N ASN A 88 -1.23 -17.87 19.31
CA ASN A 88 -0.70 -18.55 18.13
C ASN A 88 -0.70 -17.66 16.87
N ILE A 89 -0.68 -16.34 17.01
CA ILE A 89 -0.57 -15.40 15.88
C ILE A 89 0.89 -15.10 15.56
N CYS A 90 1.29 -15.36 14.31
CA CYS A 90 2.64 -15.09 13.82
C CYS A 90 2.71 -14.02 12.73
N GLN A 91 1.56 -13.60 12.19
CA GLN A 91 1.55 -12.66 11.09
C GLN A 91 0.25 -11.85 11.07
N ILE A 92 0.33 -10.58 10.67
CA ILE A 92 -0.82 -9.72 10.41
C ILE A 92 -0.83 -9.38 8.94
N ARG A 93 -1.98 -9.52 8.28
CA ARG A 93 -2.22 -9.02 6.93
C ARG A 93 -3.06 -7.75 7.00
N LEU A 94 -2.62 -6.72 6.31
CA LEU A 94 -3.37 -5.50 6.07
C LEU A 94 -3.82 -5.48 4.61
N ASP A 95 -5.12 -5.33 4.37
CA ASP A 95 -5.65 -5.07 3.04
C ASP A 95 -6.12 -3.61 2.95
N LEU A 96 -5.50 -2.82 2.08
CA LEU A 96 -5.82 -1.42 1.85
C LEU A 96 -7.02 -1.34 0.90
N LYS A 97 -8.25 -1.39 1.42
CA LYS A 97 -9.47 -1.40 0.59
C LYS A 97 -9.66 -0.08 -0.14
N ASP A 98 -9.61 1.00 0.63
CA ASP A 98 -9.42 2.37 0.15
C ASP A 98 -8.18 2.91 0.85
N PHE A 99 -7.26 3.55 0.13
CA PHE A 99 -6.11 4.22 0.73
C PHE A 99 -5.60 5.30 -0.21
N ILE A 100 -5.91 6.55 0.14
CA ILE A 100 -5.55 7.75 -0.58
C ILE A 100 -5.05 8.75 0.46
N LEU A 101 -3.76 9.02 0.43
CA LEU A 101 -3.09 10.07 1.19
C LEU A 101 -2.48 11.10 0.23
N ALA A 102 -1.93 12.20 0.74
CA ALA A 102 -1.13 13.12 -0.07
C ALA A 102 0.03 12.39 -0.78
N GLN A 103 0.38 12.85 -1.99
CA GLN A 103 1.53 12.37 -2.76
C GLN A 103 2.86 12.72 -2.04
N PRO A 104 3.95 12.00 -2.30
CA PRO A 104 5.27 12.34 -1.77
C PRO A 104 5.74 13.70 -2.32
N ASN A 105 6.81 14.24 -1.72
CA ASN A 105 7.54 15.37 -2.29
C ASN A 105 8.34 14.96 -3.54
N ALA A 106 9.10 15.90 -4.11
CA ALA A 106 9.92 15.65 -5.30
C ALA A 106 11.00 14.57 -5.07
N GLU A 107 11.40 14.37 -3.81
CA GLU A 107 12.36 13.35 -3.39
C GLU A 107 11.72 12.01 -3.06
N GLY A 108 10.45 11.77 -3.40
CA GLY A 108 9.76 10.49 -3.10
C GLY A 108 9.47 10.27 -1.61
N VAL A 109 9.67 11.28 -0.76
CA VAL A 109 9.46 11.22 0.69
C VAL A 109 8.03 11.62 1.05
N CYS A 110 7.38 10.77 1.83
CA CYS A 110 6.05 10.98 2.38
C CYS A 110 6.05 11.98 3.54
N ALA A 111 6.33 13.26 3.26
CA ALA A 111 6.53 14.29 4.28
C ALA A 111 5.22 14.89 4.84
N ALA A 112 4.18 15.00 4.02
CA ALA A 112 2.91 15.64 4.38
C ALA A 112 1.93 14.68 5.08
N ASP A 113 1.64 13.56 4.42
CA ASP A 113 0.80 12.49 4.93
C ASP A 113 1.55 11.16 4.80
N PHE A 114 1.35 10.26 5.75
CA PHE A 114 1.95 8.94 5.68
C PHE A 114 1.23 7.91 6.55
N MET A 115 1.39 6.64 6.18
CA MET A 115 1.19 5.52 7.08
C MET A 115 2.53 4.96 7.52
N GLN A 116 2.65 4.72 8.83
CA GLN A 116 3.78 4.04 9.44
C GLN A 116 3.28 2.94 10.37
N ILE A 117 4.00 1.82 10.39
CA ILE A 117 3.67 0.68 11.25
C ILE A 117 4.84 0.39 12.18
N SER A 118 4.53 0.12 13.45
CA SER A 118 5.52 -0.21 14.49
C SER A 118 5.07 -1.41 15.33
N GLY A 119 6.01 -2.09 15.97
CA GLY A 119 5.74 -3.28 16.81
C GLY A 119 5.72 -4.61 16.07
N ALA A 120 5.91 -4.60 14.75
CA ALA A 120 6.17 -5.80 13.95
C ALA A 120 7.68 -6.12 13.93
N MET A 121 8.04 -7.36 13.60
CA MET A 121 9.43 -7.79 13.40
C MET A 121 9.97 -7.34 12.05
N THR A 122 9.12 -7.32 11.02
CA THR A 122 9.48 -6.87 9.67
C THR A 122 9.64 -5.35 9.68
N LYS A 123 10.74 -4.84 9.10
CA LYS A 123 10.87 -3.40 8.82
C LYS A 123 9.87 -3.04 7.72
N ILE A 124 8.87 -2.24 8.05
CA ILE A 124 7.86 -1.79 7.09
C ILE A 124 8.20 -0.36 6.68
N PRO A 125 8.35 -0.07 5.38
CA PRO A 125 8.60 1.29 4.94
C PRO A 125 7.39 2.18 5.18
N GLN A 126 7.65 3.47 5.33
CA GLN A 126 6.60 4.48 5.33
C GLN A 126 6.00 4.59 3.93
N ILE A 127 4.67 4.67 3.83
CA ILE A 127 3.97 4.81 2.54
C ILE A 127 2.95 5.94 2.55
N CYS A 128 2.73 6.55 1.39
CA CYS A 128 1.74 7.60 1.14
C CYS A 128 1.20 7.52 -0.28
N GLY A 129 0.41 8.52 -0.70
CA GLY A 129 -0.25 8.55 -1.99
C GLY A 129 -1.32 7.46 -2.15
N VAL A 130 -1.45 6.89 -3.34
CA VAL A 130 -2.57 5.99 -3.71
C VAL A 130 -2.14 4.52 -3.63
N ASN A 131 -2.73 3.79 -2.67
CA ASN A 131 -2.42 2.37 -2.44
C ASN A 131 -3.67 1.48 -2.33
N SER A 132 -4.84 1.98 -2.75
CA SER A 132 -6.07 1.17 -2.80
C SER A 132 -5.87 -0.13 -3.59
N GLY A 133 -6.32 -1.23 -3.02
CA GLY A 133 -6.17 -2.58 -3.58
C GLY A 133 -4.85 -3.28 -3.25
N GLN A 134 -3.89 -2.60 -2.61
CA GLN A 134 -2.64 -3.22 -2.16
C GLN A 134 -2.78 -3.87 -0.77
N HIS A 135 -1.80 -4.68 -0.39
CA HIS A 135 -1.76 -5.36 0.91
C HIS A 135 -0.35 -5.42 1.48
N LEU A 136 -0.27 -5.62 2.80
CA LEU A 136 0.97 -5.79 3.55
C LEU A 136 0.88 -7.02 4.45
N TYR A 137 1.98 -7.76 4.58
CA TYR A 137 2.16 -8.83 5.56
C TYR A 137 3.22 -8.40 6.57
N LEU A 138 2.89 -8.50 7.85
CA LEU A 138 3.71 -8.06 8.97
C LEU A 138 4.02 -9.28 9.83
N ASP A 139 5.28 -9.68 9.92
CA ASP A 139 5.67 -10.77 10.82
C ASP A 139 5.65 -10.27 12.26
N VAL A 140 5.03 -11.05 13.15
CA VAL A 140 4.97 -10.78 14.59
C VAL A 140 5.40 -12.04 15.36
N THR A 141 5.87 -11.86 16.59
CA THR A 141 6.08 -13.00 17.48
C THR A 141 4.71 -13.50 17.99
N PRO A 142 4.55 -14.80 18.26
CA PRO A 142 3.53 -15.28 19.17
C PRO A 142 3.49 -14.41 20.44
N ASP A 143 2.29 -14.11 20.94
CA ASP A 143 2.08 -13.22 22.10
C ASP A 143 2.66 -11.80 21.98
N PHE A 144 2.79 -11.26 20.76
CA PHE A 144 3.28 -9.89 20.56
C PHE A 144 2.48 -8.87 21.39
N GLY A 145 3.16 -7.86 21.94
CA GLY A 145 2.53 -6.85 22.79
C GLY A 145 1.45 -6.05 22.06
N SER A 146 1.81 -5.35 20.98
CA SER A 146 0.86 -4.72 20.06
C SER A 146 1.55 -4.30 18.77
N VAL A 147 0.85 -4.32 17.65
CA VAL A 147 1.26 -3.63 16.42
C VAL A 147 0.47 -2.33 16.32
N THR A 148 1.16 -1.21 16.12
CA THR A 148 0.51 0.11 15.95
C THR A 148 0.55 0.51 14.48
N ILE A 149 -0.62 0.73 13.90
CA ILE A 149 -0.80 1.33 12.58
C ILE A 149 -1.07 2.81 12.80
N ASN A 150 -0.19 3.69 12.34
CA ASN A 150 -0.37 5.14 12.42
C ASN A 150 -0.62 5.69 11.03
N VAL A 151 -1.71 6.42 10.84
CA VAL A 151 -1.94 7.27 9.66
C VAL A 151 -1.86 8.71 10.11
N ASP A 152 -0.83 9.43 9.66
CA ASP A 152 -0.64 10.85 9.93
C ASP A 152 -1.06 11.66 8.70
N THR A 153 -1.82 12.73 8.93
CA THR A 153 -2.32 13.59 7.85
C THR A 153 -2.21 15.05 8.26
N SER A 154 -1.72 15.88 7.37
CA SER A 154 -1.49 17.31 7.58
C SER A 154 -2.58 18.21 6.97
N ALA A 155 -3.40 17.69 6.06
CA ALA A 155 -4.49 18.41 5.40
C ALA A 155 -5.79 17.57 5.28
N PRO A 156 -6.94 18.20 4.98
CA PRO A 156 -8.15 17.49 4.56
C PRO A 156 -7.95 16.71 3.24
N GLY A 157 -8.73 15.66 3.03
CA GLY A 157 -8.78 14.91 1.77
C GLY A 157 -8.25 13.48 1.84
N ALA A 158 -7.64 13.08 2.95
CA ALA A 158 -7.22 11.71 3.17
C ALA A 158 -8.42 10.76 3.27
N LYS A 159 -8.29 9.55 2.75
CA LYS A 159 -9.32 8.51 2.83
C LYS A 159 -8.66 7.16 3.02
N TRP A 160 -9.04 6.42 4.06
CA TRP A 160 -8.56 5.06 4.24
C TRP A 160 -9.60 4.12 4.85
N SER A 161 -9.52 2.86 4.43
CA SER A 161 -10.21 1.70 4.97
C SER A 161 -9.27 0.51 4.87
N ILE A 162 -8.73 0.10 6.02
CA ILE A 162 -7.70 -0.93 6.14
C ILE A 162 -8.31 -2.12 6.87
N SER A 163 -8.40 -3.28 6.21
CA SER A 163 -8.83 -4.50 6.86
C SER A 163 -7.64 -5.19 7.51
N VAL A 164 -7.80 -5.56 8.78
CA VAL A 164 -6.76 -6.20 9.60
C VAL A 164 -7.13 -7.68 9.80
N ALA A 165 -6.30 -8.57 9.28
CA ALA A 165 -6.42 -10.01 9.49
C ALA A 165 -5.21 -10.55 10.25
N GLN A 166 -5.45 -11.28 11.34
CA GLN A 166 -4.43 -11.99 12.10
C GLN A 166 -4.34 -13.44 11.61
N ILE A 167 -3.11 -13.90 11.36
CA ILE A 167 -2.81 -15.19 10.74
C ILE A 167 -2.02 -16.04 11.73
N GLU A 168 -2.57 -17.22 12.00
CA GLU A 168 -1.95 -18.20 12.88
C GLU A 168 -0.64 -18.76 12.31
N CYS A 169 0.26 -19.18 13.21
CA CYS A 169 1.60 -19.65 12.86
C CYS A 169 1.62 -20.86 11.91
N ASN A 170 0.61 -21.71 12.01
CA ASN A 170 0.39 -22.94 11.22
C ASN A 170 -0.59 -22.75 10.05
N SER A 171 -1.03 -21.51 9.77
CA SER A 171 -1.96 -21.23 8.68
C SER A 171 -1.32 -21.43 7.30
N GLN A 172 -2.04 -22.07 6.38
CA GLN A 172 -1.65 -22.19 4.97
C GLN A 172 -1.62 -20.85 4.20
N TYR A 173 -2.22 -19.82 4.79
CA TYR A 173 -2.29 -18.46 4.26
C TYR A 173 -1.13 -17.58 4.75
N ARG A 174 -0.26 -18.11 5.61
CA ARG A 174 0.94 -17.42 6.07
C ARG A 174 1.89 -17.19 4.90
N ALA A 175 2.32 -15.94 4.73
CA ALA A 175 3.40 -15.58 3.82
C ALA A 175 4.75 -16.03 4.39
N PRO A 176 5.74 -16.38 3.55
CA PRO A 176 7.10 -16.60 4.03
C PRO A 176 7.64 -15.37 4.78
N ALA A 177 8.49 -15.60 5.79
CA ALA A 177 9.04 -14.51 6.59
C ALA A 177 9.85 -13.54 5.72
N GLY A 178 9.69 -12.24 5.97
CA GLY A 178 10.36 -11.18 5.21
C GLY A 178 9.65 -10.76 3.90
N CYS A 179 8.53 -11.39 3.54
CA CYS A 179 7.70 -10.98 2.42
C CYS A 179 6.69 -9.93 2.87
N LEU A 180 6.85 -8.68 2.44
CA LEU A 180 5.90 -7.60 2.74
C LEU A 180 4.65 -7.70 1.86
N GLN A 181 4.78 -8.14 0.61
CA GLN A 181 3.65 -8.52 -0.24
C GLN A 181 3.73 -10.02 -0.55
N TYR A 182 2.58 -10.68 -0.55
CA TYR A 182 2.48 -12.10 -0.89
C TYR A 182 1.32 -12.37 -1.82
N PHE A 183 1.62 -13.04 -2.93
CA PHE A 183 0.68 -13.38 -3.99
C PHE A 183 0.55 -14.90 -4.10
N THR A 184 -0.67 -15.42 -4.25
CA THR A 184 -0.92 -16.86 -4.24
C THR A 184 -1.41 -17.41 -5.58
N ASN A 185 -1.76 -16.55 -6.53
CA ASN A 185 -2.25 -16.94 -7.85
C ASN A 185 -1.08 -17.36 -8.77
N THR A 186 -1.38 -18.10 -9.84
CA THR A 186 -0.38 -18.46 -10.87
C THR A 186 -0.02 -17.30 -11.79
N TYR A 187 -0.82 -16.24 -11.78
CA TYR A 187 -0.58 -15.00 -12.49
C TYR A 187 -1.20 -13.83 -11.73
N GLY A 188 -0.70 -12.62 -11.98
CA GLY A 188 -1.24 -11.40 -11.42
C GLY A 188 -0.29 -10.23 -11.65
N THR A 189 -0.57 -9.11 -11.00
CA THR A 189 0.22 -7.87 -11.14
C THR A 189 0.80 -7.48 -9.80
N ILE A 190 2.09 -7.18 -9.78
CA ILE A 190 2.82 -6.58 -8.67
C ILE A 190 3.02 -5.11 -9.00
N LYS A 191 2.67 -4.24 -8.05
CA LYS A 191 2.88 -2.80 -8.15
C LYS A 191 3.73 -2.33 -6.99
N SER A 192 4.59 -1.35 -7.23
CA SER A 192 5.18 -0.59 -6.14
C SER A 192 4.08 0.13 -5.34
N PHE A 193 4.35 0.39 -4.07
CA PHE A 193 3.52 1.35 -3.32
C PHE A 193 3.50 2.70 -4.05
N ASN A 194 2.36 3.36 -4.00
CA ASN A 194 2.04 4.60 -4.70
C ASN A 194 2.15 4.55 -6.24
N TYR A 195 2.07 3.38 -6.88
CA TYR A 195 1.95 3.33 -8.34
C TYR A 195 0.57 3.86 -8.80
N ASP A 196 0.50 5.16 -9.06
CA ASP A 196 -0.73 5.87 -9.44
C ASP A 196 -0.78 6.17 -10.94
N ALA A 197 -1.32 5.22 -11.71
CA ALA A 197 -1.48 5.32 -13.15
C ALA A 197 -2.49 6.39 -13.62
N THR A 198 -3.06 7.20 -12.72
CA THR A 198 -3.91 8.34 -13.10
C THR A 198 -3.13 9.61 -13.41
N ASN A 199 -1.87 9.71 -12.96
CA ASN A 199 -1.02 10.90 -13.13
C ASN A 199 -0.04 10.81 -14.31
N PHE A 200 -0.04 9.69 -15.04
CA PHE A 200 0.79 9.48 -16.22
C PHE A 200 0.10 8.54 -17.23
N SER A 201 0.67 8.43 -18.41
CA SER A 201 0.19 7.56 -19.49
C SER A 201 1.38 6.88 -20.16
N PRO A 202 1.20 5.73 -20.83
CA PRO A 202 2.26 5.14 -21.66
C PRO A 202 2.91 6.13 -22.65
N TYR A 203 2.20 7.19 -23.04
CA TYR A 203 2.65 8.17 -24.04
C TYR A 203 2.96 9.55 -23.46
N THR A 204 2.77 9.78 -22.17
CA THR A 204 2.95 11.10 -21.56
C THR A 204 3.85 10.94 -20.36
N PRO A 205 5.02 11.60 -20.33
CA PRO A 205 5.91 11.48 -19.21
C PRO A 205 5.24 11.94 -17.92
N PRO A 206 5.59 11.34 -16.78
CA PRO A 206 5.18 11.84 -15.48
C PRO A 206 5.69 13.26 -15.25
N THR A 207 4.89 14.08 -14.56
CA THR A 207 5.26 15.44 -14.17
C THR A 207 5.64 15.57 -12.70
N ALA A 208 5.41 14.51 -11.93
CA ALA A 208 5.76 14.40 -10.50
C ALA A 208 6.07 12.94 -10.19
N THR A 209 6.96 12.72 -9.22
CA THR A 209 7.29 11.36 -8.79
C THR A 209 6.12 10.73 -8.04
N THR A 210 5.85 9.45 -8.34
CA THR A 210 5.02 8.57 -7.52
C THR A 210 5.83 7.42 -6.94
N GLN A 211 7.10 7.28 -7.32
CA GLN A 211 8.06 6.41 -6.64
C GLN A 211 8.30 6.91 -5.22
N LEU A 212 8.27 5.97 -4.28
CA LEU A 212 8.60 6.26 -2.89
C LEU A 212 10.09 6.00 -2.66
N ALA A 213 10.73 6.93 -1.97
CA ALA A 213 12.11 6.79 -1.52
C ALA A 213 12.21 5.85 -0.29
N ASN A 214 13.43 5.39 -0.01
CA ASN A 214 13.79 4.61 1.17
C ASN A 214 13.01 3.28 1.32
N GLN A 215 12.69 2.63 0.20
CA GLN A 215 11.98 1.36 0.20
C GLN A 215 12.98 0.20 0.15
N ALA A 216 12.75 -0.82 0.96
CA ALA A 216 13.53 -2.06 0.93
C ALA A 216 12.64 -3.22 1.41
N TYR A 217 11.96 -3.89 0.48
CA TYR A 217 11.01 -4.94 0.83
C TYR A 217 10.97 -6.09 -0.19
N GLY A 218 10.59 -7.28 0.30
CA GLY A 218 10.36 -8.46 -0.51
C GLY A 218 8.90 -8.62 -0.91
N VAL A 219 8.69 -9.04 -2.15
CA VAL A 219 7.43 -9.50 -2.72
C VAL A 219 7.59 -10.97 -3.05
N CYS A 220 6.70 -11.81 -2.54
CA CYS A 220 6.78 -13.25 -2.71
C CYS A 220 5.58 -13.79 -3.46
N ILE A 221 5.80 -14.85 -4.23
CA ILE A 221 4.76 -15.55 -4.97
C ILE A 221 4.76 -17.01 -4.50
N LYS A 222 3.62 -17.50 -4.02
CA LYS A 222 3.45 -18.88 -3.55
C LYS A 222 3.69 -19.84 -4.72
N PRO A 223 4.67 -20.76 -4.65
CA PRO A 223 4.84 -21.76 -5.70
C PRO A 223 3.60 -22.65 -5.79
N GLN A 224 3.24 -23.05 -7.01
CA GLN A 224 2.10 -23.91 -7.30
C GLN A 224 2.58 -25.21 -7.95
N SER A 225 1.86 -26.31 -7.70
CA SER A 225 2.22 -27.62 -8.25
C SER A 225 2.27 -27.59 -9.78
N GLY A 226 3.33 -28.15 -10.36
CA GLY A 226 3.53 -28.20 -11.82
C GLY A 226 4.16 -26.96 -12.44
N PHE A 227 4.56 -25.96 -11.64
CA PHE A 227 5.23 -24.75 -12.10
C PHE A 227 6.67 -24.65 -11.58
N CYS A 228 7.61 -24.34 -12.48
CA CYS A 228 9.05 -24.37 -12.20
C CYS A 228 9.72 -23.00 -12.28
N SER A 229 9.09 -22.01 -12.92
CA SER A 229 9.63 -20.65 -13.03
C SER A 229 8.52 -19.61 -13.08
N VAL A 230 8.91 -18.33 -12.99
CA VAL A 230 8.01 -17.18 -13.16
C VAL A 230 8.57 -16.26 -14.23
N ALA A 231 7.72 -15.88 -15.17
CA ALA A 231 7.99 -14.82 -16.13
C ALA A 231 7.40 -13.51 -15.63
N TYR A 232 8.18 -12.44 -15.74
CA TYR A 232 7.83 -11.07 -15.38
C TYR A 232 7.86 -10.20 -16.64
N THR A 233 6.81 -9.41 -16.83
CA THR A 233 6.68 -8.45 -17.92
C THR A 233 6.04 -7.20 -17.39
N LYS A 234 6.41 -6.01 -17.88
CA LYS A 234 5.65 -4.81 -17.53
C LYS A 234 4.18 -4.95 -17.97
N THR A 235 3.27 -4.31 -17.23
CA THR A 235 1.83 -4.38 -17.55
C THR A 235 1.47 -3.76 -18.89
N SER A 236 2.29 -2.83 -19.38
CA SER A 236 2.06 -2.23 -20.67
C SER A 236 2.61 -3.07 -21.81
N VAL A 237 1.86 -3.12 -22.89
CA VAL A 237 2.27 -3.76 -24.15
C VAL A 237 3.14 -2.85 -25.03
N VAL A 238 3.35 -1.59 -24.64
CA VAL A 238 4.15 -0.62 -25.40
C VAL A 238 5.62 -0.80 -25.03
N ALA A 239 6.49 -1.12 -25.99
CA ALA A 239 7.88 -1.51 -25.72
C ALA A 239 8.70 -0.46 -24.95
N ASN A 240 8.52 0.84 -25.23
CA ASN A 240 9.23 1.94 -24.59
C ASN A 240 8.21 2.94 -24.04
N ASP A 241 7.81 2.75 -22.78
CA ASP A 241 6.78 3.56 -22.16
C ASP A 241 7.06 3.82 -20.68
N TYR A 242 6.31 4.75 -20.09
CA TYR A 242 6.52 5.23 -18.73
C TYR A 242 5.82 4.39 -17.66
N THR A 243 5.53 3.11 -17.91
CA THR A 243 4.85 2.23 -16.92
C THR A 243 5.81 1.48 -15.99
N PHE A 244 7.11 1.66 -16.25
CA PHE A 244 8.20 1.32 -15.35
C PHE A 244 9.19 2.47 -15.41
N SER A 245 9.43 3.14 -14.30
CA SER A 245 10.59 4.01 -14.16
C SER A 245 11.03 4.05 -12.71
N MET A 246 12.30 3.75 -12.48
CA MET A 246 12.90 3.66 -11.16
C MET A 246 14.15 4.50 -10.99
N THR A 247 14.90 4.72 -12.08
CA THR A 247 16.16 5.49 -12.05
C THR A 247 16.30 6.29 -13.32
N GLY A 248 16.86 7.49 -13.19
CA GLY A 248 17.05 8.45 -14.27
C GLY A 248 15.78 9.22 -14.62
N ASP A 249 15.88 10.13 -15.58
CA ASP A 249 14.80 11.09 -15.79
C ASP A 249 13.78 10.64 -16.86
N ALA A 250 12.64 10.11 -16.42
CA ALA A 250 11.54 9.74 -17.31
C ALA A 250 10.93 10.93 -18.10
N SER A 251 11.11 12.18 -17.64
CA SER A 251 10.44 13.35 -18.22
C SER A 251 11.11 13.91 -19.48
N ILE A 252 12.40 13.65 -19.66
CA ILE A 252 13.19 14.21 -20.77
C ILE A 252 13.17 13.34 -22.04
N PHE A 253 12.57 12.15 -21.98
CA PHE A 253 12.48 11.27 -23.14
C PHE A 253 11.26 11.62 -24.02
N PRO A 254 11.41 11.63 -25.36
CA PRO A 254 10.26 11.85 -26.24
C PRO A 254 9.33 10.63 -26.23
N PRO A 255 8.00 10.83 -26.22
CA PRO A 255 7.04 9.74 -26.36
C PRO A 255 7.35 8.85 -27.57
N GLY A 256 7.52 7.54 -27.35
CA GLY A 256 7.78 6.56 -28.41
C GLY A 256 9.26 6.41 -28.83
N GLY A 257 10.19 7.18 -28.25
CA GLY A 257 11.62 6.92 -28.37
C GLY A 257 12.08 5.71 -27.54
N PRO A 258 13.28 5.15 -27.77
CA PRO A 258 13.84 4.14 -26.86
C PRO A 258 14.03 4.75 -25.48
N LEU A 259 13.44 4.11 -24.46
CA LEU A 259 13.64 4.48 -23.06
C LEU A 259 14.76 3.60 -22.47
N PRO A 260 15.75 4.19 -21.77
CA PRO A 260 16.81 3.41 -21.13
C PRO A 260 16.25 2.43 -20.09
N GLY A 261 16.52 1.15 -20.29
CA GLY A 261 16.35 0.11 -19.27
C GLY A 261 17.70 -0.59 -19.06
N TYR A 262 18.09 -0.77 -17.81
CA TYR A 262 19.37 -1.38 -17.45
C TYR A 262 19.15 -2.67 -16.68
N ALA A 263 20.07 -3.61 -16.83
CA ALA A 263 20.04 -4.90 -16.16
C ALA A 263 21.44 -5.28 -15.69
N GLY A 264 21.58 -5.53 -14.39
CA GLY A 264 22.85 -5.90 -13.77
C GLY A 264 23.20 -5.03 -12.57
N SER A 265 24.02 -5.57 -11.67
CA SER A 265 24.36 -4.90 -10.41
C SER A 265 25.30 -3.71 -10.55
N ALA A 266 26.03 -3.62 -11.67
CA ALA A 266 26.93 -2.51 -11.93
C ALA A 266 26.18 -1.26 -12.42
N ASP A 267 25.08 -1.45 -13.16
CA ASP A 267 24.26 -0.36 -13.68
C ASP A 267 23.15 0.05 -12.70
N CYS A 268 22.60 -0.92 -11.96
CA CYS A 268 21.50 -0.69 -11.03
C CYS A 268 21.98 -0.67 -9.58
N THR A 269 22.44 0.51 -9.15
CA THR A 269 23.08 0.73 -7.83
C THR A 269 22.23 1.47 -6.82
N THR A 270 21.29 2.33 -7.25
CA THR A 270 20.42 3.15 -6.39
C THR A 270 19.05 2.49 -6.24
N ASP A 271 18.24 2.57 -7.29
CA ASP A 271 16.84 2.16 -7.30
C ASP A 271 16.63 1.06 -8.31
N TYR A 272 16.04 -0.04 -7.87
CA TYR A 272 15.87 -1.20 -8.74
C TYR A 272 14.86 -2.19 -8.20
N VAL A 273 14.33 -2.96 -9.15
CA VAL A 273 13.74 -4.25 -8.85
C VAL A 273 14.81 -5.32 -8.93
N MET A 274 14.89 -6.19 -7.93
CA MET A 274 15.73 -7.38 -7.95
C MET A 274 14.89 -8.64 -8.17
N ILE A 275 15.22 -9.42 -9.19
CA ILE A 275 14.64 -10.74 -9.46
C ILE A 275 15.82 -11.73 -9.47
N PRO A 276 15.98 -12.55 -8.42
CA PRO A 276 17.12 -13.44 -8.30
C PRO A 276 17.23 -14.42 -9.48
N GLY A 277 18.41 -14.56 -10.07
CA GLY A 277 18.66 -15.47 -11.19
C GLY A 277 17.82 -15.16 -12.41
N GLY A 278 17.49 -13.89 -12.62
CA GLY A 278 16.71 -13.43 -13.76
C GLY A 278 17.46 -13.66 -15.08
N THR A 279 16.75 -14.22 -16.05
CA THR A 279 17.22 -14.41 -17.43
C THR A 279 16.36 -13.59 -18.38
N LEU A 280 17.01 -12.96 -19.36
CA LEU A 280 16.34 -12.19 -20.41
C LEU A 280 17.04 -12.39 -21.74
N MET A 281 16.37 -12.00 -22.83
CA MET A 281 16.96 -11.99 -24.17
C MET A 281 17.40 -10.57 -24.53
N ASP A 282 18.63 -10.43 -25.03
CA ASP A 282 19.11 -9.17 -25.58
C ASP A 282 18.57 -8.92 -27.01
N THR A 283 18.98 -7.81 -27.62
CA THR A 283 18.57 -7.43 -28.99
C THR A 283 19.11 -8.37 -30.08
N ASN A 284 20.11 -9.20 -29.77
CA ASN A 284 20.68 -10.23 -30.64
C ASN A 284 20.12 -11.62 -30.34
N TYR A 285 19.08 -11.72 -29.51
CA TYR A 285 18.48 -12.97 -29.04
C TYR A 285 19.42 -13.87 -28.22
N ALA A 286 20.48 -13.30 -27.64
CA ALA A 286 21.34 -13.99 -26.69
C ALA A 286 20.67 -13.98 -25.30
N VAL A 287 20.73 -15.11 -24.61
CA VAL A 287 20.27 -15.20 -23.22
C VAL A 287 21.35 -14.60 -22.31
N ILE A 288 20.97 -13.61 -21.54
CA ILE A 288 21.82 -13.00 -20.50
C ILE A 288 21.16 -13.15 -19.13
N SER A 289 21.98 -13.16 -18.09
CA SER A 289 21.54 -13.24 -16.70
C SER A 289 21.79 -11.91 -16.00
N ALA A 290 20.82 -11.47 -15.21
CA ALA A 290 20.94 -10.32 -14.33
C ALA A 290 20.07 -10.52 -13.09
N ASP A 291 20.44 -9.89 -11.98
CA ASP A 291 19.64 -9.94 -10.75
C ASP A 291 18.88 -8.63 -10.50
N ARG A 292 19.29 -7.51 -11.10
CA ARG A 292 18.76 -6.17 -10.84
C ARG A 292 18.33 -5.48 -12.13
N TYR A 293 17.25 -4.71 -12.05
CA TYR A 293 16.60 -4.04 -13.17
C TYR A 293 16.17 -2.63 -12.76
N CYS A 294 16.57 -1.63 -13.54
CA CYS A 294 16.37 -0.21 -13.24
C CYS A 294 16.30 0.61 -14.54
N GLY A 295 16.25 1.93 -14.41
CA GLY A 295 16.09 2.86 -15.52
C GLY A 295 14.63 3.29 -15.70
N THR A 296 14.33 3.84 -16.87
CA THR A 296 13.00 4.32 -17.27
C THR A 296 12.25 3.32 -18.16
N ASN A 297 12.71 2.06 -18.19
CA ASN A 297 12.02 0.96 -18.84
C ASN A 297 12.42 -0.39 -18.23
N PHE A 298 11.52 -1.37 -18.31
CA PHE A 298 11.78 -2.75 -17.91
C PHE A 298 12.12 -3.60 -19.14
N PRO A 299 12.97 -4.63 -19.03
CA PRO A 299 13.15 -5.59 -20.11
C PRO A 299 11.82 -6.17 -20.59
N SER A 300 11.73 -6.54 -21.87
CA SER A 300 10.50 -7.08 -22.46
C SER A 300 9.96 -8.29 -21.71
N LYS A 301 10.86 -9.11 -21.16
CA LYS A 301 10.56 -10.27 -20.33
C LYS A 301 11.78 -10.64 -19.48
N VAL A 302 11.54 -10.94 -18.21
CA VAL A 302 12.52 -11.56 -17.30
C VAL A 302 11.96 -12.86 -16.78
N GLU A 303 12.70 -13.96 -16.85
CA GLU A 303 12.30 -15.24 -16.25
C GLU A 303 13.25 -15.64 -15.12
N SER A 304 12.69 -16.11 -14.00
CA SER A 304 13.47 -16.70 -12.92
C SER A 304 12.90 -18.05 -12.50
N SER A 305 13.80 -19.01 -12.30
CA SER A 305 13.49 -20.34 -11.78
C SER A 305 13.92 -20.51 -10.31
N ILE A 306 14.36 -19.43 -9.65
CA ILE A 306 14.79 -19.50 -8.25
C ILE A 306 13.56 -19.55 -7.33
N GLN A 307 13.52 -20.56 -6.47
CA GLN A 307 12.50 -20.71 -5.44
C GLN A 307 13.06 -20.36 -4.04
N PRO A 308 12.28 -19.72 -3.16
CA PRO A 308 10.91 -19.22 -3.38
C PRO A 308 10.88 -18.12 -4.46
N PHE A 309 9.81 -18.10 -5.26
CA PHE A 309 9.64 -17.05 -6.27
C PHE A 309 9.49 -15.70 -5.57
N ALA A 310 10.43 -14.80 -5.83
CA ALA A 310 10.49 -13.52 -5.16
C ALA A 310 10.96 -12.41 -6.10
N LEU A 311 10.52 -11.20 -5.76
CA LEU A 311 10.92 -9.93 -6.34
C LEU A 311 11.21 -9.00 -5.16
N TYR A 312 12.32 -8.27 -5.20
CA TYR A 312 12.64 -7.29 -4.15
C TYR A 312 12.65 -5.89 -4.73
N VAL A 313 12.25 -4.92 -3.93
CA VAL A 313 12.22 -3.51 -4.31
C VAL A 313 13.21 -2.79 -3.42
N VAL A 314 14.12 -2.04 -4.04
CA VAL A 314 15.08 -1.17 -3.37
C VAL A 314 14.98 0.21 -3.99
N THR A 315 14.78 1.22 -3.15
CA THR A 315 14.96 2.63 -3.51
C THR A 315 15.77 3.33 -2.42
N ASP A 316 16.66 4.22 -2.82
CA ASP A 316 17.47 5.00 -1.88
C ASP A 316 16.77 6.29 -1.45
N ASP A 317 17.50 7.22 -0.82
CA ASP A 317 16.96 8.49 -0.33
C ASP A 317 17.14 9.66 -1.29
N THR A 318 17.77 9.44 -2.45
CA THR A 318 18.32 10.49 -3.30
C THR A 318 17.72 10.44 -4.70
N GLU A 319 16.56 11.08 -4.88
CA GLU A 319 15.95 11.24 -6.21
C GLU A 319 16.42 12.54 -6.90
N THR A 320 16.72 13.60 -6.13
CA THR A 320 17.29 14.84 -6.71
C THR A 320 18.55 15.24 -5.97
N ASN A 321 19.69 15.27 -6.66
CA ASN A 321 20.88 15.88 -6.09
C ASN A 321 20.99 17.34 -6.53
N TYR A 322 20.69 18.26 -5.62
CA TYR A 322 20.79 19.71 -5.88
C TYR A 322 22.22 20.15 -6.27
N ALA A 323 23.25 19.37 -5.90
CA ALA A 323 24.65 19.69 -6.16
C ALA A 323 25.22 19.08 -7.46
N ASP A 324 24.50 18.15 -8.11
CA ASP A 324 24.96 17.50 -9.34
C ASP A 324 23.81 17.34 -10.35
N THR A 325 23.83 18.18 -11.39
CA THR A 325 22.87 18.13 -12.50
C THR A 325 22.98 16.85 -13.35
N ALA A 326 24.00 16.01 -13.13
CA ALA A 326 24.13 14.70 -13.78
C ALA A 326 23.41 13.56 -13.02
N LEU A 327 23.00 13.79 -11.77
CA LEU A 327 22.23 12.86 -10.92
C LEU A 327 20.80 13.39 -10.69
N LEU A 328 20.18 13.86 -11.77
CA LEU A 328 18.75 14.17 -11.78
C LEU A 328 17.99 12.86 -12.00
N ASP A 329 17.54 12.24 -10.91
CA ASP A 329 16.45 11.30 -11.02
C ASP A 329 15.17 12.10 -11.29
N GLY A 330 14.50 11.78 -12.38
CA GLY A 330 13.33 12.53 -12.80
C GLY A 330 12.10 12.12 -11.99
N PRO A 331 10.93 12.68 -12.32
CA PRO A 331 9.69 12.17 -11.75
C PRO A 331 9.52 10.70 -12.14
N ASN A 332 9.82 9.78 -11.24
CA ASN A 332 9.64 8.35 -11.48
C ASN A 332 8.29 7.85 -11.00
N VAL A 333 7.73 6.86 -11.68
CA VAL A 333 6.42 6.32 -11.32
C VAL A 333 6.49 5.07 -10.45
N GLY A 334 7.68 4.47 -10.32
CA GLY A 334 7.86 3.13 -9.80
C GLY A 334 7.55 2.09 -10.87
N PHE A 335 6.80 1.04 -10.51
CA PHE A 335 6.53 -0.04 -11.47
C PHE A 335 5.17 -0.71 -11.33
N SER A 336 4.73 -1.28 -12.45
CA SER A 336 3.63 -2.24 -12.52
C SER A 336 4.05 -3.41 -13.43
N ILE A 337 4.25 -4.57 -12.81
CA ILE A 337 4.81 -5.77 -13.44
C ILE A 337 3.81 -6.92 -13.31
N ASP A 338 3.42 -7.50 -14.44
CA ASP A 338 2.72 -8.77 -14.48
C ASP A 338 3.69 -9.92 -14.24
N TYR A 339 3.27 -10.88 -13.42
CA TYR A 339 3.94 -12.15 -13.25
C TYR A 339 3.05 -13.28 -13.77
N ARG A 340 3.68 -14.32 -14.33
CA ARG A 340 3.01 -15.55 -14.74
C ARG A 340 3.94 -16.74 -14.54
N MET A 341 3.49 -17.70 -13.73
CA MET A 341 4.20 -18.97 -13.55
C MET A 341 4.25 -19.76 -14.86
N GLN A 342 5.40 -20.35 -15.15
CA GLN A 342 5.61 -21.25 -16.29
C GLN A 342 5.63 -22.69 -15.80
N SER A 343 5.01 -23.58 -16.57
CA SER A 343 5.00 -25.00 -16.24
C SER A 343 6.42 -25.56 -16.28
N CYS A 344 6.64 -26.58 -15.48
CA CYS A 344 7.63 -27.58 -15.82
C CYS A 344 7.19 -28.30 -17.12
#